data_AF-A0A323UDC2-F1
#
_entry.id   AF-A0A323UDC2-F1
#
_cell.length_a   1.000
_cell.length_b   1.000
_cell.length_c   1.000
_cell.angle_alpha   90.00
_cell.angle_beta   90.00
_cell.angle_gamma   90.00
#
_symmetry.space_group_name_H-M   'P 1'
#
loop_
_entity.id
_entity.type
_entity.pdbx_description
1 polymer ?
#
loop_
_entity_poly.entity_id
_entity_poly.type
_entity_poly.pdbx_seq_one_letter_code
_entity_poly.pdbx_strand_id
1 'polypeptide(L)' 'MTSRPILKAMRRMSLEEYFAFEEKSRRKHEFVNGALYAMAGGSLTHNRLALNIATAAARFSSPT' A
#
# COMPACT_ATOMS: atom_id res chain seq x y z
N MET A 1 20.76 -30.83 -15.02
CA MET A 1 20.12 -30.85 -13.68
C MET A 1 20.81 -29.77 -12.86
N THR A 2 20.27 -28.57 -12.69
CA THR A 2 19.17 -28.26 -11.77
C THR A 2 18.37 -27.03 -12.26
N SER A 3 17.07 -27.19 -12.52
CA SER A 3 16.18 -26.05 -12.77
C SER A 3 15.80 -25.42 -11.43
N ARG A 4 16.23 -24.17 -11.20
CA ARG A 4 15.72 -23.34 -10.10
C ARG A 4 14.32 -22.85 -10.50
N PRO A 5 13.26 -23.07 -9.72
CA PRO A 5 11.97 -22.47 -10.03
C PRO A 5 12.02 -21.00 -9.60
N ILE A 6 12.36 -20.12 -10.53
CA ILE A 6 12.12 -18.68 -10.43
C ILE A 6 11.21 -18.42 -11.62
N LEU A 7 9.89 -18.30 -11.46
CA LEU A 7 9.18 -17.26 -10.76
C LEU A 7 7.84 -17.86 -10.30
N LYS A 8 7.50 -17.76 -9.00
CA LYS A 8 6.10 -17.87 -8.57
C LYS A 8 5.35 -16.81 -9.37
N ALA A 9 4.52 -17.22 -10.33
CA ALA A 9 3.68 -16.29 -11.07
C ALA A 9 3.03 -15.36 -10.05
N MET A 10 3.31 -14.05 -10.12
CA MET A 10 2.62 -13.08 -9.29
C MET A 10 1.14 -13.24 -9.63
N ARG A 11 0.43 -13.96 -8.77
CA ARG A 11 -0.99 -14.20 -8.94
C ARG A 11 -1.65 -12.84 -8.95
N ARG A 12 -2.11 -12.43 -10.13
CA ARG A 12 -2.91 -11.22 -10.25
C ARG A 12 -4.26 -11.49 -9.63
N MET A 13 -4.75 -10.55 -8.85
CA MET A 13 -6.08 -10.61 -8.24
C MET A 13 -7.04 -9.70 -9.00
N SER A 14 -8.30 -10.09 -9.08
CA SER A 14 -9.38 -9.14 -9.35
C SER A 14 -9.53 -8.18 -8.16
N LEU A 15 -10.32 -7.12 -8.35
CA LEU A 15 -10.58 -6.15 -7.28
C LEU A 15 -11.39 -6.80 -6.13
N GLU A 16 -12.33 -7.66 -6.46
CA GLU A 16 -13.17 -8.40 -5.51
C GLU A 16 -12.34 -9.40 -4.70
N GLU A 17 -11.43 -10.12 -5.38
CA GLU A 17 -10.47 -11.02 -4.71
C GLU A 17 -9.55 -10.25 -3.77
N TYR A 18 -9.08 -9.07 -4.19
CA TYR A 18 -8.29 -8.19 -3.33
C TYR A 18 -9.08 -7.75 -2.09
N PHE A 19 -10.33 -7.31 -2.22
CA PHE A 19 -11.12 -6.90 -1.06
C PHE A 19 -11.34 -8.04 -0.07
N ALA A 20 -11.72 -9.23 -0.55
CA ALA A 20 -11.92 -10.40 0.29
C ALA A 20 -10.62 -10.87 0.98
N PHE A 21 -9.48 -10.67 0.33
CA PHE A 21 -8.16 -10.92 0.91
C PHE A 21 -7.79 -9.87 1.95
N GLU A 22 -7.96 -8.58 1.64
CA GLU A 22 -7.53 -7.45 2.46
C GLU A 22 -8.32 -7.37 3.77
N GLU A 23 -9.62 -7.70 3.74
CA GLU A 23 -10.47 -7.77 4.94
C GLU A 23 -9.90 -8.72 6.02
N LYS A 24 -9.24 -9.80 5.59
CA LYS A 24 -8.65 -10.81 6.48
C LYS A 24 -7.18 -10.58 6.76
N SER A 25 -6.58 -9.56 6.14
CA SER A 25 -5.16 -9.31 6.20
C SER A 25 -4.74 -8.62 7.50
N ARG A 26 -3.59 -9.02 8.04
CA ARG A 26 -2.97 -8.37 9.21
C ARG A 26 -2.11 -7.15 8.85
N ARG A 27 -1.85 -6.95 7.56
CA ARG A 27 -1.04 -5.84 7.03
C ARG A 27 -1.78 -5.21 5.87
N LYS A 28 -1.60 -3.90 5.67
CA LYS A 28 -2.21 -3.23 4.54
C LYS A 28 -1.43 -3.49 3.25
N HIS A 29 -2.15 -3.60 2.15
CA HIS A 29 -1.55 -3.74 0.82
C HIS A 29 -2.08 -2.67 -0.14
N GLU A 30 -1.23 -2.29 -1.09
CA GLU A 30 -1.61 -1.48 -2.24
C GLU A 30 -1.93 -2.39 -3.42
N PHE A 31 -3.12 -2.23 -3.98
CA PHE A 31 -3.54 -2.91 -5.20
C PHE A 31 -3.27 -2.04 -6.41
N VAL A 32 -2.33 -2.45 -7.27
CA VAL A 32 -1.95 -1.72 -8.48
C VAL A 32 -2.02 -2.64 -9.68
N ASN A 33 -3.01 -2.41 -10.55
CA ASN A 33 -3.25 -3.21 -11.75
C ASN A 33 -3.27 -4.72 -11.46
N GLY A 34 -4.00 -5.19 -10.45
CA GLY A 34 -4.05 -6.62 -10.14
C GLY A 34 -2.87 -7.16 -9.34
N ALA A 35 -1.82 -6.38 -9.09
CA ALA A 35 -0.70 -6.77 -8.22
C ALA A 35 -0.87 -6.17 -6.83
N LEU A 36 -0.47 -6.92 -5.80
CA LEU A 36 -0.49 -6.47 -4.41
C LEU A 36 0.92 -6.16 -3.93
N TYR A 37 1.09 -5.01 -3.30
CA TYR A 37 2.33 -4.56 -2.67
C TYR A 37 2.10 -4.36 -1.19
N ALA A 38 2.93 -4.93 -0.33
CA ALA A 38 2.82 -4.68 1.11
C ALA A 38 3.16 -3.20 1.39
N MET A 39 2.28 -2.49 2.08
CA MET A 39 2.59 -1.13 2.52
C MET A 39 3.71 -1.18 3.56
N ALA A 40 4.60 -0.19 3.52
CA ALA A 40 5.69 -0.04 4.49
C ALA A 40 5.20 0.16 5.95
N GLY A 41 3.90 0.44 6.13
CA GLY A 41 3.31 0.80 7.42
C GLY A 41 3.67 2.22 7.85
N GLY A 42 3.18 2.63 9.02
CA GLY A 42 3.49 3.92 9.62
C GLY A 42 4.20 3.75 10.96
N SER A 43 5.30 4.46 11.17
CA SER A 43 5.84 4.70 12.51
C SER A 43 5.27 5.99 13.09
N LEU A 44 5.36 6.19 14.40
CA LEU A 44 4.92 7.45 15.01
C LEU A 44 5.65 8.66 14.42
N THR A 45 6.95 8.53 14.13
CA THR A 45 7.75 9.57 13.48
C THR A 45 7.29 9.83 12.05
N HIS A 46 7.00 8.78 11.26
CA HIS A 46 6.44 8.91 9.92
C HIS A 46 5.10 9.68 9.98
N ASN A 47 4.19 9.27 10.85
CA ASN A 47 2.87 9.90 10.96
C ASN A 47 2.95 11.39 11.33
N ARG A 48 3.86 11.75 12.25
CA ARG A 48 4.10 13.15 12.62
C ARG A 48 4.56 13.99 11.43
N LEU A 49 5.53 13.48 10.65
CA LEU A 49 6.04 14.18 9.48
C LEU A 49 4.94 14.35 8.41
N ALA A 50 4.19 13.28 8.13
CA ALA A 50 3.09 13.30 7.16
C ALA A 50 2.02 14.33 7.54
N LEU A 51 1.63 14.40 8.82
CA LEU A 51 0.64 15.36 9.32
C LEU A 51 1.12 16.82 9.25
N ASN A 52 2.40 17.07 9.53
CA ASN A 52 2.97 18.41 9.40
C ASN A 52 2.90 18.89 7.94
N ILE A 53 3.24 18.02 6.98
CA ILE A 53 3.15 18.33 5.55
C ILE A 53 1.69 18.57 5.15
N ALA A 54 0.77 17.69 5.54
CA ALA A 54 -0.65 17.84 5.22
C ALA A 54 -1.23 19.15 5.77
N THR A 55 -0.90 19.49 7.01
CA THR A 55 -1.33 20.74 7.66
C THR A 55 -0.78 21.97 6.96
N ALA A 56 0.50 21.94 6.57
CA ALA A 56 1.10 23.02 5.79
C ALA A 56 0.40 23.18 4.44
N ALA A 57 0.19 22.09 3.70
CA ALA A 57 -0.50 22.10 2.42
C ALA A 57 -1.93 22.66 2.52
N ALA A 58 -2.68 22.29 3.56
CA ALA A 58 -4.03 22.81 3.80
C ALA A 58 -4.06 24.34 4.02
N ARG A 59 -3.05 24.88 4.72
CA ARG A 59 -2.90 26.33 4.91
C ARG A 59 -2.59 27.06 3.60
N PHE A 60 -1.79 26.47 2.73
CA PHE A 60 -1.50 27.04 1.41
C PHE A 60 -2.71 27.03 0.47
N SER A 61 -3.59 26.04 0.61
CA SER A 61 -4.73 25.83 -0.30
C SER A 61 -6.01 26.55 0.13
N SER A 62 -6.01 27.20 1.31
CA SER A 62 -7.12 28.03 1.78
C SER A 62 -6.74 29.51 1.62
N PRO A 63 -7.26 30.26 0.63
CA PRO A 63 -7.06 31.70 0.59
C PRO A 63 -7.90 32.32 1.71
N THR A 64 -7.25 33.02 2.63
CA THR A 64 -7.91 33.97 3.55
C THR A 64 -8.45 35.17 2.78
#